data_AF-A0A6N9AG02-F1
#
_entry.id   AF-A0A6N9AG02-F1
#
_cell.length_a   1.000
_cell.length_b   1.000
_cell.length_c   1.000
_cell.angle_alpha   90.00
_cell.angle_beta   90.00
_cell.angle_gamma   90.00
#
_symmetry.space_group_name_H-M   'P 1'
#
loop_
_entity.id
_entity.type
_entity.pdbx_description
1 polymer ?
#
loop_
_entity_poly.entity_id
_entity_poly.type
_entity_poly.pdbx_seq_one_letter_code
_entity_poly.pdbx_strand_id
1 'polypeptide(L)'
;MTDHSDRTITLKKSLDTNILGENISDIADFAVEKYEFRLDTTLSSEVREAAVNKTSAALWEMIERLMLKRQDILKAFFEKADETVNEVVSDMQK
;
A
#
# COMPACT_ATOMS: atom_id res chain seq x y z
N MET A 1 27.67 -0.45 30.66
CA MET A 1 27.32 -0.50 29.24
C MET A 1 25.96 -1.13 29.14
N THR A 2 24.90 -0.32 29.09
CA THR A 2 23.53 -0.82 28.88
C THR A 2 23.37 -1.10 27.40
N ASP A 3 23.24 -2.38 27.09
CA ASP A 3 23.03 -2.94 25.76
C ASP A 3 21.65 -2.50 25.25
N HIS A 4 21.62 -1.43 24.44
CA HIS A 4 20.43 -0.99 23.71
C HIS A 4 20.19 -1.97 22.55
N SER A 5 19.79 -3.19 22.90
CA SER A 5 19.25 -4.14 21.93
C SER A 5 18.09 -3.47 21.21
N ASP A 6 18.26 -3.24 19.91
CA ASP A 6 17.29 -2.68 18.98
C ASP A 6 15.97 -3.46 19.11
N ARG A 7 15.06 -2.94 19.94
CA ARG A 7 13.68 -3.43 20.04
C ARG A 7 12.97 -2.99 18.76
N THR A 8 13.17 -3.78 17.72
CA THR A 8 12.53 -3.56 16.43
C THR A 8 11.02 -3.66 16.63
N ILE A 9 10.31 -2.55 16.46
CA ILE A 9 8.85 -2.50 16.52
C ILE A 9 8.32 -3.26 15.30
N THR A 10 7.86 -4.50 15.49
CA THR A 10 7.22 -5.26 14.41
C THR A 10 5.78 -4.78 14.24
N LEU A 11 5.55 -3.92 13.25
CA LEU A 11 4.21 -3.45 12.88
C LEU A 11 3.40 -4.62 12.28
N LYS A 12 2.28 -4.98 12.91
CA LYS A 12 1.36 -6.01 12.37
C LYS A 12 0.83 -5.58 10.99
N LYS A 13 0.91 -6.48 10.00
CA LYS A 13 0.26 -6.28 8.69
C LYS A 13 -1.26 -6.32 8.87
N SER A 14 -1.93 -5.19 8.66
CA SER A 14 -3.39 -5.06 8.73
C SER A 14 -4.06 -5.18 7.35
N LEU A 15 -3.37 -5.78 6.38
CA LEU A 15 -3.76 -5.80 4.97
C LEU A 15 -3.99 -7.24 4.52
N ASP A 16 -5.20 -7.55 4.06
CA ASP A 16 -5.51 -8.83 3.42
C ASP A 16 -5.26 -8.72 1.91
N THR A 17 -4.20 -9.38 1.44
CA THR A 17 -3.79 -9.34 0.03
C THR A 17 -4.73 -10.13 -0.88
N ASN A 18 -5.49 -11.09 -0.34
CA ASN A 18 -6.41 -11.89 -1.14
C ASN A 18 -7.63 -11.05 -1.53
N ILE A 19 -8.21 -10.35 -0.55
CA ILE A 19 -9.32 -9.42 -0.79
C ILE A 19 -8.90 -8.30 -1.75
N LEU A 20 -7.67 -7.79 -1.62
CA LEU A 20 -7.14 -6.80 -2.57
C LEU A 20 -6.98 -7.36 -3.98
N GLY A 21 -6.52 -8.61 -4.11
CA GLY A 21 -6.37 -9.26 -5.41
C GLY A 21 -7.69 -9.41 -6.16
N GLU A 22 -8.75 -9.84 -5.47
CA GLU A 22 -10.09 -9.94 -6.04
C GLU A 22 -10.59 -8.57 -6.52
N ASN A 23 -10.49 -7.54 -5.68
CA ASN A 23 -10.90 -6.18 -6.05
C ASN A 23 -10.09 -5.61 -7.23
N ILE A 24 -8.79 -5.90 -7.32
CA ILE A 24 -7.95 -5.45 -8.44
C ILE A 24 -8.40 -6.08 -9.75
N SER A 25 -8.73 -7.39 -9.73
CA SER A 25 -9.23 -8.08 -10.91
C SER A 25 -10.51 -7.43 -11.42
N ASP A 26 -11.48 -7.21 -10.53
CA ASP A 26 -12.76 -6.57 -10.87
C ASP A 26 -12.57 -5.16 -11.43
N ILE A 27 -11.67 -4.37 -10.84
CA ILE A 27 -11.35 -3.01 -11.32
C ILE A 27 -10.69 -3.07 -12.70
N ALA A 28 -9.78 -4.01 -12.94
CA ALA A 28 -9.10 -4.17 -14.21
C ALA A 28 -10.06 -4.58 -15.33
N ASP A 29 -10.94 -5.54 -15.06
CA ASP A 29 -12.02 -5.93 -15.98
C ASP A 29 -12.92 -4.75 -16.30
N PHE A 30 -13.41 -4.04 -15.29
CA PHE A 30 -14.26 -2.86 -15.47
C PHE A 30 -13.56 -1.75 -16.28
N ALA A 31 -12.26 -1.54 -16.08
CA ALA A 31 -11.50 -0.55 -16.83
C ALA A 31 -11.44 -0.86 -18.33
N VAL A 32 -11.29 -2.15 -18.68
CA VAL A 32 -11.31 -2.61 -20.07
C VAL A 32 -12.71 -2.52 -20.66
N GLU A 33 -13.75 -2.93 -19.93
CA GLU A 33 -15.14 -2.78 -20.37
C GLU A 33 -15.51 -1.32 -20.62
N LYS A 34 -15.08 -0.41 -19.73
CA LYS A 34 -15.27 1.03 -19.90
C LYS A 34 -14.59 1.56 -21.16
N TYR A 35 -13.43 1.02 -21.52
CA TYR A 35 -12.73 1.37 -22.76
C TYR A 35 -13.54 0.94 -23.98
N GLU A 36 -13.99 -0.32 -24.01
CA GLU A 36 -14.81 -0.91 -25.07
C GLU A 36 -16.10 -0.10 -25.28
N PHE A 37 -16.81 0.19 -24.18
CA PHE A 37 -18.03 0.99 -24.20
C PHE A 37 -17.79 2.42 -24.73
N ARG A 38 -16.74 3.09 -24.26
CA ARG A 38 -16.46 4.49 -24.65
C ARG A 38 -16.11 4.62 -26.13
N LEU A 39 -15.48 3.61 -26.72
CA LEU A 39 -15.05 3.63 -28.12
C LEU A 39 -15.99 2.87 -29.05
N ASP A 40 -17.13 2.40 -28.54
CA ASP A 40 -18.09 1.57 -29.28
C ASP A 40 -17.40 0.44 -30.06
N THR A 41 -16.54 -0.30 -29.34
CA THR A 41 -15.70 -1.35 -29.92
C THR A 41 -15.74 -2.60 -29.06
N THR A 42 -15.28 -3.71 -29.62
CA THR A 42 -15.11 -4.98 -28.92
C THR A 42 -13.71 -5.50 -29.23
N LEU A 43 -12.91 -5.66 -28.18
CA LEU A 43 -11.57 -6.21 -28.29
C LEU A 43 -11.65 -7.71 -28.58
N SER A 44 -10.64 -8.23 -29.28
CA SER A 44 -10.46 -9.68 -29.33
C SER A 44 -10.15 -10.22 -27.93
N SER A 45 -10.49 -11.48 -27.68
CA SER A 45 -10.25 -12.11 -26.38
C SER A 45 -8.79 -12.00 -25.92
N GLU A 46 -7.84 -12.19 -26.84
CA GLU A 46 -6.40 -12.06 -26.56
C GLU A 46 -6.02 -10.63 -26.13
N VAL A 47 -6.54 -9.62 -26.82
CA VAL A 47 -6.23 -8.22 -26.50
C VAL A 47 -6.91 -7.80 -25.20
N ARG A 48 -8.16 -8.24 -24.97
CA ARG A 48 -8.91 -8.00 -23.73
C ARG A 48 -8.17 -8.59 -22.53
N GLU A 49 -7.79 -9.87 -22.60
CA GLU A 49 -7.04 -10.55 -21.54
C GLU A 49 -5.69 -9.86 -21.27
N ALA A 50 -4.94 -9.50 -22.32
CA ALA A 50 -3.68 -8.78 -22.17
C ALA A 50 -3.87 -7.39 -21.52
N ALA A 51 -4.97 -6.69 -21.83
CA ALA A 51 -5.30 -5.40 -21.24
C ALA A 51 -5.67 -5.53 -19.76
N VAL A 52 -6.47 -6.53 -19.39
CA VAL A 52 -6.82 -6.83 -17.99
C VAL A 52 -5.56 -7.14 -17.19
N ASN A 53 -4.73 -8.07 -17.67
CA ASN A 53 -3.50 -8.48 -17.00
C ASN A 53 -2.53 -7.30 -16.79
N LYS A 54 -2.34 -6.45 -17.80
CA LYS A 54 -1.50 -5.25 -17.67
C LYS A 54 -2.08 -4.23 -16.69
N THR A 55 -3.41 -4.06 -16.67
CA THR A 55 -4.07 -3.15 -15.75
C THR A 55 -3.95 -3.64 -14.32
N SER A 56 -4.20 -4.93 -14.07
CA SER A 56 -4.02 -5.57 -12.76
C SER A 56 -2.58 -5.43 -12.26
N ALA A 57 -1.58 -5.68 -13.12
CA ALA A 57 -0.17 -5.51 -12.75
C ALA A 57 0.16 -4.07 -12.35
N ALA A 58 -0.31 -3.07 -13.12
CA ALA A 58 -0.09 -1.67 -12.80
C ALA A 58 -0.75 -1.24 -11.48
N LEU A 59 -1.94 -1.78 -11.18
CA LEU A 59 -2.63 -1.53 -9.92
C LEU A 59 -1.87 -2.15 -8.73
N TRP A 60 -1.33 -3.37 -8.89
CA TRP A 60 -0.47 -4.00 -7.90
C TRP A 60 0.79 -3.16 -7.61
N GLU A 61 1.51 -2.72 -8.64
CA GLU A 61 2.68 -1.84 -8.47
C GLU A 61 2.33 -0.54 -7.74
N MET A 62 1.12 0.00 -7.94
CA MET A 62 0.65 1.16 -7.20
C MET A 62 0.41 0.83 -5.71
N ILE A 63 -0.20 -0.31 -5.40
CA ILE A 63 -0.41 -0.76 -4.02
C ILE A 63 0.93 -0.98 -3.31
N GLU A 64 1.89 -1.64 -3.94
CA GLU A 64 3.22 -1.88 -3.34
C GLU A 64 3.89 -0.56 -2.95
N ARG A 65 3.85 0.44 -3.83
CA ARG A 65 4.36 1.79 -3.53
C ARG A 65 3.62 2.46 -2.37
N LEU A 66 2.30 2.31 -2.31
CA LEU A 66 1.51 2.84 -1.20
C LEU A 66 1.80 2.13 0.12
N MET A 67 2.07 0.81 0.09
CA MET A 67 2.47 0.05 1.26
C MET A 67 3.81 0.51 1.81
N LEU A 68 4.80 0.75 0.94
CA LEU A 68 6.09 1.32 1.33
C LEU A 68 5.91 2.71 1.95
N LYS A 69 5.16 3.59 1.28
CA LYS A 69 4.86 4.93 1.82
C LYS A 69 4.15 4.86 3.17
N ARG A 70 3.25 3.89 3.37
CA ARG A 70 2.59 3.68 4.67
C ARG A 70 3.60 3.29 5.76
N GLN A 71 4.60 2.48 5.45
CA GLN A 71 5.66 2.12 6.40
C GLN A 71 6.47 3.36 6.82
N ASP A 72 6.83 4.21 5.86
CA ASP A 72 7.56 5.45 6.15
C ASP A 72 6.75 6.41 7.04
N ILE A 73 5.45 6.56 6.75
CA ILE A 73 4.53 7.37 7.56
C ILE A 73 4.44 6.81 8.98
N LEU A 74 4.29 5.49 9.14
CA LEU A 74 4.21 4.87 10.46
C LEU A 74 5.51 5.08 11.24
N LYS A 75 6.66 4.93 10.59
CA LYS A 75 7.97 5.18 11.21
C LYS A 75 8.05 6.62 11.73
N ALA A 76 7.69 7.61 10.91
CA ALA A 76 7.69 9.01 11.31
C ALA A 76 6.74 9.29 12.50
N PHE A 77 5.60 8.58 12.56
CA PHE A 77 4.68 8.72 13.70
C PHE A 77 5.28 8.18 14.99
N PHE A 78 5.97 7.04 14.94
CA PHE A 78 6.67 6.48 16.11
C PHE A 78 7.81 7.38 16.56
N GLU A 79 8.63 7.87 15.62
CA GLU A 79 9.72 8.81 15.93
C GLU A 79 9.16 10.07 16.59
N LYS A 80 8.09 10.66 16.03
CA LYS A 80 7.51 11.87 16.61
C LYS A 80 6.90 11.63 17.99
N ALA A 81 6.28 10.47 18.19
CA ALA A 81 5.74 10.09 19.49
C ALA A 81 6.87 9.93 20.53
N ASP A 82 7.97 9.29 20.16
CA ASP A 82 9.14 9.11 21.03
C ASP A 82 9.79 10.45 21.39
N GLU A 83 10.03 11.32 20.40
CA GLU A 83 10.49 12.69 20.62
C GLU A 83 9.62 13.43 21.64
N THR A 84 8.30 13.38 21.44
CA THR A 84 7.34 14.09 22.31
C THR A 84 7.37 13.56 23.74
N VAL A 85 7.48 12.24 23.93
CA VAL A 85 7.61 11.65 25.27
C VAL A 85 8.93 12.06 25.92
N ASN A 86 10.04 12.03 25.18
CA ASN A 86 11.36 12.42 25.67
C ASN A 86 11.41 13.90 26.08
N GLU A 87 10.78 14.79 25.31
CA GLU A 87 10.63 16.22 25.65
C GLU A 87 9.92 16.39 27.00
N VAL A 88 8.73 15.78 27.14
CA VAL A 88 7.93 15.90 28.37
C VAL A 88 8.66 15.34 29.59
N VAL A 89 9.29 14.16 29.47
CA VAL A 89 10.04 13.55 30.58
C VAL A 89 11.26 14.38 30.96
N SER A 90 12.00 14.90 29.98
CA SER A 90 13.20 15.72 30.22
C SER A 90 12.87 17.04 30.91
N ASP A 91 11.72 17.64 30.59
CA ASP A 91 11.27 18.88 31.22
C ASP A 91 10.75 18.67 32.64
N MET A 92 10.19 17.50 32.95
CA MET A 92 9.74 17.15 34.31
C MET A 92 10.87 16.74 35.27
N GLN A 93 12.07 16.44 34.74
CA GLN A 93 13.24 16.02 35.52
C GLN A 93 14.27 17.14 35.75
N LYS A 94 14.01 18.35 35.25
CA LYS A 94 14.76 19.58 35.57
C LYS A 94 14.14 20.32 36.73
#